data_AF-A0A943DXP9-F1
#
_entry.id   AF-A0A943DXP9-F1
#
_cell.length_a   1.000
_cell.length_b   1.000
_cell.length_c   1.000
_cell.angle_alpha   90.00
_cell.angle_beta   90.00
_cell.angle_gamma   90.00
#
_symmetry.space_group_name_H-M   'P 1'
#
loop_
_entity.id
_entity.type
_entity.pdbx_description
1 polymer ?
#
loop_
_entity_poly.entity_id
_entity_poly.type
_entity_poly.pdbx_seq_one_letter_code
_entity_poly.pdbx_strand_id
1 'polypeptide(L)'
;MGLLDFFRKKPKEPTAKVTLKMTYRTPDGREIDTDSDEFRAIQANAARQREEELRQREERQERNKAFLSDNGVDVDGFYPEKVVADAFAIIDGICPPMTRFDHGMRYEMPVVTFSSPTRTGKVPKNVVTAHLSHEDVREVPTEFPGVTVPEYGDMINITLHYLASGLVNKADVNASHGNTFISVNIRNVSGNLRITGGQVTLMKTNEVFALFPGEVPEDPGEAVAVLENEVDSAFKR
;
A
#
# COMPACT_ATOMS: atom_id res chain seq x y z
N MET A 1 -34.03 -41.70 62.58
CA MET A 1 -34.23 -40.88 61.37
C MET A 1 -34.04 -39.42 61.77
N GLY A 2 -33.30 -38.54 61.12
CA GLY A 2 -32.40 -38.60 59.96
C GLY A 2 -31.22 -37.64 60.23
N LEU A 3 -29.98 -38.04 59.88
CA LEU A 3 -29.34 -37.88 58.57
C LEU A 3 -29.11 -36.41 58.18
N LEU A 4 -28.04 -35.88 58.78
CA LEU A 4 -27.19 -34.83 58.24
C LEU A 4 -26.83 -35.16 56.78
N ASP A 5 -27.52 -34.55 55.81
CA ASP A 5 -27.07 -34.58 54.42
C ASP A 5 -27.70 -33.41 53.64
N PHE A 6 -27.19 -32.20 53.86
CA PHE A 6 -27.67 -31.00 53.15
C PHE A 6 -26.58 -30.08 52.59
N PHE A 7 -25.38 -30.61 52.34
CA PHE A 7 -24.35 -29.86 51.60
C PHE A 7 -23.55 -30.76 50.65
N ARG A 8 -24.21 -31.29 49.60
CA ARG A 8 -23.48 -31.70 48.39
C ARG A 8 -23.33 -30.48 47.48
N LYS A 9 -22.15 -29.85 47.50
CA LYS A 9 -21.71 -28.93 46.45
C LYS A 9 -21.85 -29.64 45.10
N LYS A 10 -22.63 -29.06 44.17
CA LYS A 10 -22.64 -29.50 42.78
C LYS A 10 -21.21 -29.39 42.23
N PRO A 11 -20.66 -30.43 41.57
CA PRO A 11 -19.37 -30.31 40.92
C PRO A 11 -19.47 -29.24 39.83
N LYS A 12 -18.54 -28.27 39.83
CA LYS A 12 -18.35 -27.36 38.69
C LYS A 12 -18.01 -28.24 37.49
N GLU A 13 -18.84 -28.21 36.47
CA GLU A 13 -18.49 -28.79 35.17
C GLU A 13 -17.16 -28.17 34.73
N PRO A 14 -16.17 -28.99 34.33
CA PRO A 14 -14.92 -28.47 33.81
C PRO A 14 -15.26 -27.69 32.55
N THR A 15 -15.00 -26.38 32.58
CA THR A 15 -15.02 -25.53 31.38
C THR A 15 -14.16 -26.23 30.33
N ALA A 16 -14.77 -26.66 29.22
CA ALA A 16 -14.06 -27.28 28.12
C ALA A 16 -12.92 -26.34 27.70
N LYS A 17 -11.68 -26.77 27.92
CA LYS A 17 -10.51 -26.07 27.38
C LYS A 17 -10.55 -26.30 25.88
N VAL A 18 -10.98 -25.28 25.13
CA VAL A 18 -10.85 -25.27 23.68
C VAL A 18 -9.37 -25.15 23.38
N THR A 19 -8.75 -26.25 22.95
CA THR A 19 -7.37 -26.24 22.45
C THR A 19 -7.44 -25.94 20.95
N LEU A 20 -7.10 -24.71 20.56
CA LEU A 20 -7.01 -24.32 19.17
C LEU A 20 -5.72 -24.95 18.59
N LYS A 21 -5.84 -25.90 17.66
CA LYS A 21 -4.69 -26.45 16.93
C LYS A 21 -4.56 -25.74 15.60
N MET A 22 -3.46 -25.03 15.39
CA MET A 22 -3.16 -24.39 14.11
C MET A 22 -2.32 -25.33 13.25
N THR A 23 -2.66 -25.43 11.97
CA THR A 23 -1.89 -26.20 10.98
C THR A 23 -1.57 -25.30 9.80
N TYR A 24 -0.33 -25.36 9.35
CA TYR A 24 0.13 -24.68 8.14
C TYR A 24 -0.06 -25.61 6.94
N ARG A 25 -0.76 -25.15 5.91
CA ARG A 25 -0.90 -25.88 4.66
C ARG A 25 0.12 -25.40 3.65
N THR A 26 0.98 -26.30 3.19
CA THR A 26 1.99 -26.01 2.18
C THR A 26 1.37 -25.87 0.77
N PRO A 27 2.07 -25.25 -0.20
CA PRO A 27 1.60 -25.13 -1.58
C PRO A 27 1.31 -26.47 -2.29
N ASP A 28 2.00 -27.54 -1.90
CA ASP A 28 1.77 -28.93 -2.35
C ASP A 28 0.65 -29.65 -1.58
N GLY A 29 -0.03 -28.94 -0.67
CA GLY A 29 -1.24 -29.40 0.00
C GLY A 29 -1.01 -30.22 1.27
N ARG A 30 0.23 -30.36 1.74
CA ARG A 30 0.55 -31.03 3.02
C ARG A 30 0.18 -30.14 4.20
N GLU A 31 -0.25 -30.76 5.28
CA GLU A 31 -0.52 -30.07 6.55
C GLU A 31 0.63 -30.31 7.52
N ILE A 32 1.20 -29.22 8.02
CA ILE A 32 2.31 -29.20 8.97
C ILE A 32 1.80 -28.59 10.26
N ASP A 33 2.06 -29.27 11.38
CA ASP A 33 1.75 -28.74 12.71
C ASP A 33 2.61 -27.49 12.99
N THR A 34 1.99 -26.37 13.37
CA THR A 34 2.73 -25.12 13.62
C THR A 34 3.68 -25.20 14.81
N ASP A 35 3.52 -26.20 15.68
CA ASP A 35 4.43 -26.45 16.80
C ASP A 35 5.58 -27.41 16.44
N SER A 36 5.62 -27.93 15.21
CA SER A 36 6.65 -28.86 14.75
C SER A 36 7.99 -28.18 14.46
N ASP A 37 9.07 -28.95 14.60
CA ASP A 37 10.41 -28.53 14.18
C ASP A 37 10.50 -28.31 12.65
N GLU A 38 9.66 -29.00 11.86
CA GLU A 38 9.54 -28.79 10.42
C GLU A 38 9.01 -27.38 10.11
N PHE A 39 7.95 -26.93 10.79
CA PHE A 39 7.43 -25.57 10.62
C PHE A 39 8.44 -24.51 11.05
N ARG A 40 9.16 -24.73 12.16
CA ARG A 40 10.24 -23.84 12.61
C ARG A 40 11.36 -23.75 11.57
N ALA A 41 11.74 -24.86 10.95
CA ALA A 41 12.75 -24.87 9.89
C ALA A 41 12.29 -24.13 8.62
N ILE A 42 11.01 -24.26 8.24
CA ILE A 42 10.41 -23.51 7.12
C ILE A 42 10.45 -22.01 7.42
N GLN A 43 10.02 -21.59 8.61
CA GLN A 43 10.07 -20.18 9.01
C GLN A 43 11.50 -19.63 9.05
N ALA A 44 12.46 -20.41 9.56
CA ALA A 44 13.87 -20.01 9.58
C ALA A 44 14.44 -19.88 8.17
N ASN A 45 14.10 -20.78 7.24
CA ASN A 45 14.48 -20.67 5.83
C ASN A 45 13.88 -19.43 5.17
N ALA A 46 12.59 -19.20 5.36
CA ALA A 46 11.89 -18.02 4.84
C ALA A 46 12.44 -16.71 5.43
N ALA A 47 12.81 -16.69 6.71
CA ALA A 47 13.46 -15.56 7.34
C ALA A 47 14.84 -15.28 6.70
N ARG A 48 15.66 -16.31 6.50
CA ARG A 48 16.97 -16.17 5.84
C ARG A 48 16.85 -15.67 4.40
N GLN A 49 15.90 -16.19 3.63
CA GLN A 49 15.66 -15.73 2.26
C GLN A 49 15.24 -14.26 2.23
N ARG A 50 14.32 -13.84 3.11
CA ARG A 50 13.91 -12.43 3.23
C ARG A 50 15.08 -11.52 3.59
N GLU A 51 15.94 -11.94 4.51
CA GLU A 51 17.13 -11.18 4.90
C GLU A 51 18.13 -11.06 3.74
N GLU A 52 18.37 -12.13 2.99
CA GLU A 52 19.24 -12.11 1.82
C GLU A 52 18.68 -11.21 0.70
N GLU A 53 17.37 -11.29 0.43
CA GLU A 53 16.69 -10.42 -0.53
C GLU A 53 16.76 -8.94 -0.13
N LEU A 54 16.58 -8.64 1.17
CA LEU A 54 16.71 -7.30 1.71
C LEU A 54 18.12 -6.76 1.48
N ARG A 55 19.15 -7.54 1.83
CA ARG A 55 20.55 -7.18 1.62
C ARG A 55 20.85 -6.92 0.14
N GLN A 56 20.41 -7.81 -0.75
CA GLN A 56 20.61 -7.63 -2.20
C GLN A 56 19.89 -6.37 -2.73
N ARG A 57 18.73 -6.03 -2.15
CA ARG A 57 18.00 -4.80 -2.49
C ARG A 57 18.77 -3.57 -2.02
N GLU A 58 19.28 -3.56 -0.81
CA GLU A 58 20.09 -2.47 -0.24
C GLU A 58 21.37 -2.25 -1.05
N GLU A 59 22.16 -3.29 -1.31
CA GLU A 59 23.36 -3.22 -2.15
C GLU A 59 23.07 -2.71 -3.57
N ARG A 60 21.89 -3.02 -4.12
CA ARG A 60 21.45 -2.49 -5.41
C ARG A 60 21.09 -1.00 -5.31
N GLN A 61 20.40 -0.59 -4.24
CA GLN A 61 20.06 0.81 -3.99
C GLN A 61 21.32 1.65 -3.82
N GLU A 62 22.31 1.19 -3.06
CA GLU A 62 23.59 1.89 -2.87
C GLU A 62 24.34 2.06 -4.20
N ARG A 63 24.43 1.00 -5.01
CA ARG A 63 25.05 1.07 -6.34
C ARG A 63 24.33 2.03 -7.27
N ASN A 64 23.00 2.02 -7.27
CA ASN A 64 22.21 2.95 -8.08
C ASN A 64 22.41 4.39 -7.61
N LYS A 65 22.44 4.62 -6.29
CA LYS A 65 22.70 5.94 -5.70
C LYS A 65 24.08 6.45 -6.11
N ALA A 66 25.11 5.62 -5.99
CA ALA A 66 26.47 5.96 -6.41
C ALA A 66 26.53 6.30 -7.91
N PHE A 67 25.96 5.45 -8.77
CA PHE A 67 25.92 5.70 -10.22
C PHE A 67 25.24 7.03 -10.56
N LEU A 68 24.09 7.33 -9.96
CA LEU A 68 23.37 8.57 -10.22
C LEU A 68 24.16 9.79 -9.74
N SER A 69 24.76 9.71 -8.55
CA SER A 69 25.63 10.75 -7.99
C SER A 69 26.84 11.01 -8.89
N ASP A 70 27.52 9.96 -9.37
CA ASP A 70 28.66 10.07 -10.28
C ASP A 70 28.29 10.72 -11.63
N ASN A 71 27.01 10.66 -12.01
CA ASN A 71 26.47 11.30 -13.20
C ASN A 71 25.82 12.67 -12.92
N GLY A 72 26.08 13.27 -11.75
CA GLY A 72 25.66 14.63 -11.43
C GLY A 72 24.21 14.78 -10.98
N VAL A 73 23.55 13.69 -10.57
CA VAL A 73 22.23 13.75 -9.93
C VAL A 73 22.42 14.05 -8.43
N ASP A 74 21.72 15.07 -7.93
CA ASP A 74 21.64 15.32 -6.49
C ASP A 74 20.74 14.27 -5.81
N VAL A 75 21.37 13.18 -5.37
CA VAL A 75 20.69 12.05 -4.74
C VAL A 75 20.20 12.34 -3.33
N ASP A 76 20.83 13.29 -2.64
CA ASP A 76 20.46 13.66 -1.27
C ASP A 76 19.29 14.66 -1.24
N GLY A 77 18.98 15.27 -2.39
CA GLY A 77 17.78 16.06 -2.60
C GLY A 77 16.46 15.27 -2.55
N PHE A 78 16.48 13.93 -2.51
CA PHE A 78 15.27 13.08 -2.46
C PHE A 78 14.94 12.58 -1.05
N TYR A 79 14.92 13.47 -0.07
CA TYR A 79 14.61 13.15 1.32
C TYR A 79 13.09 13.01 1.58
N PRO A 80 12.68 12.26 2.63
CA PRO A 80 11.27 11.96 2.91
C PRO A 80 10.34 13.17 2.95
N GLU A 81 10.75 14.26 3.61
CA GLU A 81 9.92 15.45 3.79
C GLU A 81 9.62 16.15 2.45
N LYS A 82 10.56 16.15 1.51
CA LYS A 82 10.31 16.64 0.14
C LYS A 82 9.31 15.75 -0.57
N VAL A 83 9.46 14.43 -0.47
CA VAL A 83 8.56 13.48 -1.13
C VAL A 83 7.14 13.65 -0.62
N VAL A 84 6.96 13.79 0.69
CA VAL A 84 5.66 14.07 1.30
C VAL A 84 5.13 15.42 0.80
N ALA A 85 5.92 16.49 0.83
CA ALA A 85 5.49 17.80 0.35
C ALA A 85 5.06 17.77 -1.13
N ASP A 86 5.82 17.12 -2.01
CA ASP A 86 5.49 16.98 -3.43
C ASP A 86 4.24 16.12 -3.65
N ALA A 87 4.04 15.07 -2.84
CA ALA A 87 2.85 14.24 -2.88
C ALA A 87 1.58 15.06 -2.59
N PHE A 88 1.59 15.85 -1.50
CA PHE A 88 0.48 16.71 -1.14
C PHE A 88 0.28 17.85 -2.14
N ALA A 89 1.35 18.47 -2.64
CA ALA A 89 1.24 19.49 -3.69
C ALA A 89 0.54 18.96 -4.94
N ILE A 90 0.74 17.69 -5.28
CA ILE A 90 0.08 17.04 -6.42
C ILE A 90 -1.37 16.67 -6.09
N ILE A 91 -1.60 16.04 -4.95
CA ILE A 91 -2.96 15.61 -4.55
C ILE A 91 -3.85 16.84 -4.37
N ASP A 92 -3.42 17.82 -3.58
CA ASP A 92 -4.21 19.02 -3.27
C ASP A 92 -4.32 19.96 -4.48
N GLY A 93 -3.28 20.01 -5.33
CA GLY A 93 -3.20 20.96 -6.43
C GLY A 93 -3.73 20.47 -7.77
N ILE A 94 -3.66 19.17 -8.06
CA ILE A 94 -3.94 18.60 -9.40
C ILE A 94 -5.13 17.66 -9.38
N CYS A 95 -5.27 16.83 -8.34
CA CYS A 95 -6.43 15.97 -8.15
C CYS A 95 -7.07 16.11 -6.76
N PRO A 96 -7.47 17.33 -6.35
CA PRO A 96 -8.01 17.60 -5.01
C PRO A 96 -9.12 16.65 -4.53
N PRO A 97 -10.03 16.13 -5.40
CA PRO A 97 -11.06 15.19 -4.95
C PRO A 97 -10.50 13.94 -4.26
N MET A 98 -9.27 13.52 -4.60
CA MET A 98 -8.61 12.36 -4.00
C MET A 98 -8.26 12.56 -2.52
N THR A 99 -8.23 13.81 -2.01
CA THR A 99 -7.99 14.08 -0.58
C THR A 99 -9.02 13.44 0.34
N ARG A 100 -10.22 13.12 -0.16
CA ARG A 100 -11.28 12.47 0.63
C ARG A 100 -10.92 11.08 1.13
N PHE A 101 -9.95 10.44 0.51
CA PHE A 101 -9.44 9.12 0.92
C PHE A 101 -8.25 9.23 1.90
N ASP A 102 -7.72 10.44 2.15
CA ASP A 102 -6.60 10.63 3.06
C ASP A 102 -7.06 10.70 4.52
N HIS A 103 -6.65 9.70 5.30
CA HIS A 103 -6.89 9.61 6.75
C HIS A 103 -5.62 9.67 7.60
N GLY A 104 -4.46 9.99 7.01
CA GLY A 104 -3.20 9.96 7.76
C GLY A 104 -1.92 9.90 6.94
N MET A 105 -1.98 10.01 5.62
CA MET A 105 -0.84 9.81 4.72
C MET A 105 0.34 10.74 5.01
N ARG A 106 0.10 11.90 5.60
CA ARG A 106 1.16 12.84 6.03
C ARG A 106 2.11 12.29 7.09
N TYR A 107 1.70 11.25 7.81
CA TYR A 107 2.48 10.63 8.88
C TYR A 107 3.24 9.39 8.40
N GLU A 108 3.02 8.99 7.15
CA GLU A 108 3.63 7.79 6.57
C GLU A 108 5.04 8.07 6.08
N MET A 109 5.89 7.04 6.15
CA MET A 109 7.26 7.13 5.65
C MET A 109 7.29 6.74 4.17
N PRO A 110 7.68 7.64 3.25
CA PRO A 110 7.80 7.28 1.85
C PRO A 110 8.93 6.29 1.61
N VAL A 111 8.69 5.35 0.69
CA VAL A 111 9.72 4.44 0.18
C VAL A 111 10.35 5.05 -1.06
N VAL A 112 11.63 5.43 -0.94
CA VAL A 112 12.42 6.01 -2.03
C VAL A 112 13.28 4.93 -2.70
N THR A 113 13.21 4.84 -4.03
CA THR A 113 13.95 3.86 -4.84
C THR A 113 14.71 4.56 -5.96
N PHE A 114 16.03 4.40 -5.97
CA PHE A 114 16.91 4.90 -7.03
C PHE A 114 16.90 3.95 -8.23
N SER A 115 16.77 4.53 -9.42
CA SER A 115 16.67 3.80 -10.68
C SER A 115 18.03 3.26 -11.09
N SER A 116 18.03 2.05 -11.64
CA SER A 116 19.23 1.48 -12.25
C SER A 116 19.61 2.23 -13.53
N PRO A 117 20.88 2.15 -13.97
CA PRO A 117 21.25 2.56 -15.31
C PRO A 117 20.34 1.93 -16.36
N THR A 118 20.13 2.63 -17.47
CA THR A 118 19.45 2.04 -18.62
C THR A 118 20.28 0.89 -19.20
N ARG A 119 19.70 0.09 -20.11
CA ARG A 119 20.42 -1.01 -20.78
C ARG A 119 21.71 -0.58 -21.48
N THR A 120 21.82 0.69 -21.89
CA THR A 120 23.02 1.27 -22.52
C THR A 120 23.99 1.91 -21.52
N GLY A 121 23.75 1.77 -20.22
CA GLY A 121 24.57 2.36 -19.15
C GLY A 121 24.34 3.86 -18.94
N LYS A 122 23.34 4.46 -19.59
CA LYS A 122 23.02 5.89 -19.45
C LYS A 122 22.09 6.15 -18.26
N VAL A 123 22.14 7.38 -17.75
CA VAL A 123 21.20 7.89 -16.74
C VAL A 123 19.76 7.73 -17.24
N PRO A 124 18.86 7.09 -16.48
CA PRO A 124 17.45 6.97 -16.83
C PRO A 124 16.74 8.32 -16.77
N LYS A 125 15.69 8.53 -17.58
CA LYS A 125 14.89 9.77 -17.55
C LYS A 125 14.34 10.06 -16.16
N ASN A 126 13.74 9.04 -15.54
CA ASN A 126 13.33 9.11 -14.14
C ASN A 126 14.43 8.48 -13.30
N VAL A 127 15.03 9.26 -12.41
CA VAL A 127 16.17 8.83 -11.60
C VAL A 127 15.72 8.24 -10.27
N VAL A 128 14.59 8.70 -9.74
CA VAL A 128 14.02 8.23 -8.48
C VAL A 128 12.53 7.91 -8.67
N THR A 129 12.09 6.84 -8.04
CA THR A 129 10.68 6.54 -7.79
C THR A 129 10.44 6.58 -6.29
N ALA A 130 9.46 7.36 -5.85
CA ALA A 130 9.06 7.39 -4.46
C ALA A 130 7.60 6.95 -4.34
N HIS A 131 7.30 6.15 -3.33
CA HIS A 131 5.98 5.64 -3.06
C HIS A 131 5.55 6.05 -1.65
N LEU A 132 4.38 6.64 -1.53
CA LEU A 132 3.76 7.01 -0.26
C LEU A 132 2.35 6.41 -0.25
N SER A 133 1.98 5.73 0.83
CA SER A 133 0.71 5.02 0.93
C SER A 133 0.21 5.07 2.36
N HIS A 134 -1.10 5.20 2.53
CA HIS A 134 -1.79 5.05 3.79
C HIS A 134 -3.04 4.19 3.58
N GLU A 135 -3.30 3.30 4.53
CA GLU A 135 -4.48 2.42 4.54
C GLU A 135 -5.04 2.42 5.97
N ASP A 136 -6.33 2.75 6.13
CA ASP A 136 -7.01 2.68 7.43
C ASP A 136 -7.18 1.21 7.80
N VAL A 137 -6.36 0.71 8.71
CA VAL A 137 -6.41 -0.67 9.19
C VAL A 137 -6.87 -0.68 10.64
N ARG A 138 -7.97 -1.40 10.91
CA ARG A 138 -8.53 -1.56 12.26
C ARG A 138 -8.51 -3.01 12.68
N GLU A 139 -7.93 -3.28 13.85
CA GLU A 139 -7.96 -4.61 14.44
C GLU A 139 -9.33 -4.88 15.04
N VAL A 140 -10.12 -5.75 14.41
CA VAL A 140 -11.45 -6.14 14.90
C VAL A 140 -11.39 -7.51 15.60
N PRO A 141 -11.99 -7.66 16.79
CA PRO A 141 -12.06 -8.96 17.45
C PRO A 141 -12.83 -9.98 16.61
N THR A 142 -12.32 -11.20 16.56
CA THR A 142 -13.06 -12.33 16.00
C THR A 142 -13.99 -12.94 17.05
N GLU A 143 -14.78 -13.94 16.64
CA GLU A 143 -15.55 -14.79 17.57
C GLU A 143 -14.65 -15.58 18.55
N PHE A 144 -13.34 -15.67 18.27
CA PHE A 144 -12.37 -16.33 19.13
C PHE A 144 -11.71 -15.32 20.09
N PRO A 145 -11.85 -15.51 21.42
CA PRO A 145 -11.26 -14.60 22.40
C PRO A 145 -9.74 -14.44 22.21
N GLY A 146 -9.28 -13.19 22.13
CA GLY A 146 -7.87 -12.85 21.99
C GLY A 146 -7.32 -12.91 20.56
N VAL A 147 -8.16 -13.22 19.56
CA VAL A 147 -7.80 -13.19 18.14
C VAL A 147 -8.48 -11.99 17.50
N THR A 148 -7.68 -11.08 16.94
CA THR A 148 -8.15 -9.98 16.08
C THR A 148 -7.80 -10.27 14.63
N VAL A 149 -8.54 -9.66 13.71
CA VAL A 149 -8.22 -9.63 12.29
C VAL A 149 -8.21 -8.18 11.82
N PRO A 150 -7.34 -7.84 10.85
CA PRO A 150 -7.34 -6.51 10.25
C PRO A 150 -8.59 -6.35 9.38
N GLU A 151 -9.36 -5.30 9.66
CA GLU A 151 -10.39 -4.74 8.78
C GLU A 151 -9.78 -3.56 8.04
N TYR A 152 -9.76 -3.66 6.70
CA TYR A 152 -9.19 -2.65 5.82
C TYR A 152 -10.29 -1.69 5.37
N GLY A 153 -10.07 -0.40 5.61
CA GLY A 153 -10.94 0.70 5.24
C GLY A 153 -10.45 1.43 3.99
N ASP A 154 -10.43 2.75 4.09
CA ASP A 154 -10.01 3.62 2.99
C ASP A 154 -8.50 3.54 2.78
N MET A 155 -8.08 3.65 1.53
CA MET A 155 -6.67 3.67 1.18
C MET A 155 -6.41 4.78 0.17
N ILE A 156 -5.25 5.42 0.31
CA ILE A 156 -4.69 6.30 -0.71
C ILE A 156 -3.20 6.03 -0.83
N ASN A 157 -2.72 5.98 -2.07
CA ASN A 157 -1.29 5.97 -2.36
C ASN A 157 -0.96 6.84 -3.56
N ILE A 158 0.29 7.28 -3.59
CA ILE A 158 0.86 8.02 -4.70
C ILE A 158 2.25 7.50 -5.01
N THR A 159 2.50 7.29 -6.29
CA THR A 159 3.83 6.96 -6.82
C THR A 159 4.35 8.13 -7.63
N LEU A 160 5.41 8.75 -7.14
CA LEU A 160 6.10 9.89 -7.76
C LEU A 160 7.33 9.41 -8.52
N HIS A 161 7.56 9.93 -9.71
CA HIS A 161 8.80 9.71 -10.43
C HIS A 161 9.47 11.04 -10.77
N TYR A 162 10.74 11.13 -10.41
CA TYR A 162 11.51 12.37 -10.47
C TYR A 162 12.53 12.37 -11.61
N LEU A 163 12.72 13.54 -12.21
CA LEU A 163 13.85 13.83 -13.10
C LEU A 163 15.14 14.05 -12.32
N ALA A 164 16.27 14.04 -13.03
CA ALA A 164 17.57 14.43 -12.49
C ALA A 164 17.57 15.85 -11.87
N SER A 165 16.68 16.74 -12.30
CA SER A 165 16.51 18.08 -11.74
C SER A 165 15.79 18.11 -10.39
N GLY A 166 15.34 16.98 -9.86
CA GLY A 166 14.55 16.91 -8.62
C GLY A 166 13.05 17.21 -8.80
N LEU A 167 12.62 17.61 -10.00
CA LEU A 167 11.22 17.88 -10.31
C LEU A 167 10.45 16.58 -10.62
N VAL A 168 9.17 16.53 -10.24
CA VAL A 168 8.28 15.42 -10.59
C VAL A 168 7.98 15.44 -12.10
N ASN A 169 8.21 14.31 -12.75
CA ASN A 169 7.88 14.08 -14.17
C ASN A 169 6.53 13.38 -14.34
N LYS A 170 6.21 12.46 -13.44
CA LYS A 170 4.94 11.73 -13.44
C LYS A 170 4.54 11.35 -12.02
N ALA A 171 3.24 11.30 -11.79
CA ALA A 171 2.64 10.80 -10.58
C ALA A 171 1.47 9.89 -10.93
N ASP A 172 1.26 8.84 -10.14
CA ASP A 172 0.10 7.97 -10.23
C ASP A 172 -0.53 7.92 -8.84
N VAL A 173 -1.76 8.44 -8.70
CA VAL A 173 -2.52 8.48 -7.45
C VAL A 173 -3.58 7.40 -7.51
N ASN A 174 -3.65 6.56 -6.48
CA ASN A 174 -4.63 5.49 -6.39
C ASN A 174 -5.33 5.58 -5.04
N ALA A 175 -6.64 5.36 -5.01
CA ALA A 175 -7.37 5.31 -3.77
C ALA A 175 -8.49 4.28 -3.83
N SER A 176 -8.90 3.76 -2.66
CA SER A 176 -10.07 2.91 -2.54
C SER A 176 -10.95 3.31 -1.36
N HIS A 177 -12.26 3.18 -1.57
CA HIS A 177 -13.29 3.29 -0.55
C HIS A 177 -14.33 2.20 -0.80
N GLY A 178 -14.62 1.39 0.22
CA GLY A 178 -15.52 0.24 0.10
C GLY A 178 -15.10 -0.70 -1.04
N ASN A 179 -15.96 -0.86 -2.06
CA ASN A 179 -15.71 -1.72 -3.22
C ASN A 179 -15.27 -0.96 -4.47
N THR A 180 -14.86 0.31 -4.34
CA THR A 180 -14.48 1.16 -5.47
C THR A 180 -13.01 1.53 -5.35
N PHE A 181 -12.26 1.35 -6.42
CA PHE A 181 -10.87 1.77 -6.56
C PHE A 181 -10.76 2.78 -7.70
N ILE A 182 -10.15 3.93 -7.45
CA ILE A 182 -9.97 5.02 -8.41
C ILE A 182 -8.46 5.25 -8.59
N SER A 183 -8.02 5.31 -9.83
CA SER A 183 -6.63 5.61 -10.20
C SER A 183 -6.60 6.81 -11.13
N VAL A 184 -5.67 7.73 -10.88
CA VAL A 184 -5.45 8.96 -11.64
C VAL A 184 -3.99 9.02 -12.08
N ASN A 185 -3.78 9.17 -13.38
CA ASN A 185 -2.45 9.29 -13.97
C ASN A 185 -2.15 10.76 -14.26
N ILE A 186 -1.05 11.26 -13.70
CA ILE A 186 -0.60 12.65 -13.84
C ILE A 186 0.76 12.66 -14.53
N ARG A 187 0.92 13.50 -15.55
CA ARG A 187 2.16 13.58 -16.33
C ARG A 187 2.55 15.03 -16.54
N ASN A 188 3.86 15.26 -16.61
CA ASN A 188 4.41 16.55 -17.02
C ASN A 188 4.25 16.69 -18.53
N VAL A 189 3.41 17.65 -18.94
CA VAL A 189 3.17 18.02 -20.32
C VAL A 189 3.67 19.45 -20.49
N SER A 190 4.74 19.61 -21.27
CA SER A 190 5.33 20.93 -21.59
C SER A 190 5.69 21.78 -20.36
N GLY A 191 6.13 21.15 -19.27
CA GLY A 191 6.55 21.81 -18.03
C GLY A 191 5.49 21.84 -16.93
N ASN A 192 4.23 21.50 -17.23
CA ASN A 192 3.13 21.51 -16.27
C ASN A 192 2.60 20.11 -16.01
N LEU A 193 2.43 19.75 -14.74
CA LEU A 193 1.77 18.50 -14.37
C LEU A 193 0.26 18.65 -14.57
N ARG A 194 -0.36 17.69 -15.26
CA ARG A 194 -1.81 17.61 -15.41
C ARG A 194 -2.29 16.16 -15.40
N ILE A 195 -3.56 15.96 -15.11
CA ILE A 195 -4.22 14.66 -15.29
C ILE A 195 -4.16 14.31 -16.79
N THR A 196 -3.75 13.08 -17.10
CA THR A 196 -3.68 12.56 -18.48
C THR A 196 -4.42 11.24 -18.63
N GLY A 197 -5.03 10.73 -17.57
CA GLY A 197 -5.81 9.51 -17.59
C GLY A 197 -6.31 9.16 -16.20
N GLY A 198 -7.18 8.15 -16.17
CA GLY A 198 -7.64 7.56 -14.94
C GLY A 198 -8.56 6.39 -15.22
N GLN A 199 -8.77 5.57 -14.20
CA GLN A 199 -9.64 4.40 -14.27
C GLN A 199 -10.36 4.22 -12.94
N VAL A 200 -11.51 3.57 -13.02
CA VAL A 200 -12.34 3.17 -11.89
C VAL A 200 -12.52 1.67 -11.97
N THR A 201 -12.24 0.98 -10.87
CA THR A 201 -12.45 -0.45 -10.74
C THR A 201 -13.50 -0.72 -9.67
N LEU A 202 -14.54 -1.46 -10.03
CA LEU A 202 -15.54 -1.97 -9.08
C LEU A 202 -15.12 -3.35 -8.61
N MET A 203 -14.52 -3.42 -7.43
CA MET A 203 -13.88 -4.64 -6.91
C MET A 203 -14.87 -5.80 -6.75
N LYS A 204 -16.15 -5.51 -6.48
CA LYS A 204 -17.18 -6.54 -6.35
C LYS A 204 -17.50 -7.25 -7.66
N THR A 205 -17.44 -6.54 -8.79
CA THR A 205 -17.77 -7.08 -10.13
C THR A 205 -16.53 -7.31 -10.99
N ASN A 206 -15.36 -6.82 -10.57
CA ASN A 206 -14.12 -6.71 -11.36
C ASN A 206 -14.28 -5.91 -12.67
N GLU A 207 -15.28 -5.02 -12.73
CA GLU A 207 -15.47 -4.14 -13.87
C GLU A 207 -14.52 -2.95 -13.79
N VAL A 208 -13.93 -2.61 -14.93
CA VAL A 208 -12.99 -1.50 -15.07
C VAL A 208 -13.51 -0.53 -16.12
N PHE A 209 -13.58 0.75 -15.74
CA PHE A 209 -14.03 1.84 -16.60
C PHE A 209 -12.93 2.88 -16.70
N ALA A 210 -12.78 3.48 -17.89
CA ALA A 210 -11.94 4.66 -18.03
C ALA A 210 -12.66 5.85 -17.36
N LEU A 211 -11.95 6.59 -16.51
CA LEU A 211 -12.47 7.83 -15.91
C LEU A 211 -12.78 8.88 -17.00
N PHE A 212 -11.98 8.85 -18.08
CA PHE A 212 -12.16 9.66 -19.27
C PHE A 212 -12.37 8.73 -20.48
N PRO A 213 -13.59 8.61 -21.01
CA PRO A 213 -13.89 7.71 -22.13
C PRO A 213 -13.31 8.17 -23.48
N GLY A 214 -12.76 9.39 -23.55
CA GLY A 214 -12.09 9.96 -24.71
C GLY A 214 -10.79 10.68 -24.32
N GLU A 215 -10.43 11.72 -25.06
CA GLU A 215 -9.29 12.56 -24.67
C GLU A 215 -9.55 13.23 -23.33
N VAL A 216 -8.52 13.26 -22.47
CA VAL A 216 -8.61 13.96 -21.18
C VAL A 216 -8.68 15.47 -21.47
N PRO A 217 -9.64 16.19 -20.84
CA PRO A 217 -9.77 17.63 -21.02
C PRO A 217 -8.44 18.35 -20.81
N GLU A 218 -8.12 19.31 -21.68
CA GLU A 218 -6.94 20.13 -21.50
C GLU A 218 -7.09 21.12 -20.35
N ASP A 219 -8.33 21.55 -20.08
CA ASP A 219 -8.67 22.38 -18.94
C ASP A 219 -8.60 21.55 -17.64
N PRO A 220 -7.76 21.94 -16.66
CA PRO A 220 -7.66 21.22 -15.40
C PRO A 220 -8.96 21.21 -14.61
N GLY A 221 -9.78 22.26 -14.70
CA GLY A 221 -11.05 22.37 -13.98
C GLY A 221 -12.06 21.32 -14.43
N GLU A 222 -12.19 21.12 -15.75
CA GLU A 222 -13.04 20.07 -16.33
C GLU A 222 -12.58 18.67 -15.92
N ALA A 223 -11.27 18.38 -15.98
CA ALA A 223 -10.74 17.08 -15.56
C ALA A 223 -10.98 16.80 -14.06
N VAL A 224 -10.83 17.82 -13.22
CA VAL A 224 -11.12 17.74 -11.78
C VAL A 224 -12.62 17.54 -11.53
N ALA A 225 -13.51 18.19 -12.28
CA ALA A 225 -14.95 18.02 -12.13
C ALA A 225 -15.42 16.59 -12.47
N VAL A 226 -14.83 15.97 -13.51
CA VAL A 226 -15.10 14.55 -13.83
C VAL A 226 -14.66 13.65 -12.67
N LEU A 227 -13.46 13.89 -12.14
CA LEU A 227 -12.94 13.14 -10.99
C LEU A 227 -13.81 13.33 -9.74
N GLU A 228 -14.22 14.55 -9.43
CA GLU A 228 -15.10 14.87 -8.30
C GLU A 228 -16.37 14.05 -8.36
N ASN A 229 -17.06 14.03 -9.51
CA ASN A 229 -18.31 13.25 -9.68
C ASN A 229 -18.12 11.76 -9.39
N GLU A 230 -16.99 11.18 -9.79
CA GLU A 230 -16.72 9.77 -9.56
C GLU A 230 -16.36 9.49 -8.10
N VAL A 231 -15.53 10.34 -7.48
CA VAL A 231 -15.24 10.24 -6.04
C VAL A 231 -16.53 10.36 -5.24
N ASP A 232 -17.37 11.33 -5.56
CA ASP A 232 -18.68 11.52 -4.93
C ASP A 232 -19.57 10.29 -5.07
N SER A 233 -19.51 9.61 -6.22
CA SER A 233 -20.24 8.38 -6.48
C SER A 233 -19.70 7.22 -5.66
N ALA A 234 -18.38 7.12 -5.48
CA ALA A 234 -17.75 6.08 -4.68
C ALA A 234 -18.22 6.11 -3.21
N PHE A 235 -18.33 7.31 -2.62
CA PHE A 235 -18.77 7.50 -1.23
C PHE A 235 -20.30 7.42 -1.03
N LYS A 236 -21.09 7.26 -2.10
CA LYS A 236 -22.55 7.09 -2.05
C LYS A 236 -23.01 5.64 -2.27
N ARG A 237 -22.12 4.74 -2.73
CA ARG A 237 -22.41 3.35 -3.07
C ARG A 237 -22.30 2.43 -1.87
#